data_AF-A0A0B6YTJ4-F1
#
_entry.id   AF-A0A0B6YTJ4-F1
#
_cell.length_a   1.000
_cell.length_b   1.000
_cell.length_c   1.000
_cell.angle_alpha   90.00
_cell.angle_beta   90.00
_cell.angle_gamma   90.00
#
_symmetry.space_group_name_H-M   'P 1'
#
loop_
_entity.id
_entity.type
_entity.pdbx_description
1 polymer ?
#
loop_
_entity_poly.entity_id
_entity_poly.type
_entity_poly.pdbx_seq_one_letter_code
_entity_poly.pdbx_strand_id
1 'polypeptide(L)'
;FDPLENVHVKIVSINRSEDGKGHDIDVTFSALKEKIMQESITIISNIDPSRTLVLELHARVLGKGQGTPSLKKGIHFVRIEWDEETDDSDWQ
;
A
#
# COMPACT_ATOMS: atom_id res chain seq x y z
N PHE A 1 9.70 -16.93 2.12
CA PHE A 1 9.91 -15.75 1.28
C PHE A 1 9.18 -16.02 -0.01
N ASP A 2 7.98 -15.47 -0.17
CA ASP A 2 7.20 -15.60 -1.39
C ASP A 2 7.57 -14.43 -2.32
N PRO A 3 8.21 -14.68 -3.47
CA PRO A 3 8.62 -13.62 -4.40
C PRO A 3 7.44 -12.88 -5.03
N LEU A 4 6.20 -13.35 -4.85
CA LEU A 4 4.97 -12.70 -5.32
C LEU A 4 4.33 -11.76 -4.29
N GLU A 5 4.89 -11.69 -3.08
CA GLU A 5 4.36 -10.83 -2.02
C GLU A 5 4.91 -9.41 -2.17
N ASN A 6 4.06 -8.47 -2.58
CA ASN A 6 4.41 -7.04 -2.57
C ASN A 6 4.69 -6.62 -1.13
N VAL A 7 5.95 -6.26 -0.85
CA VAL A 7 6.46 -6.03 0.51
C VAL A 7 5.74 -4.88 1.21
N HIS A 8 5.24 -3.90 0.46
CA HIS A 8 4.63 -2.69 1.00
C HIS A 8 3.18 -2.48 0.59
N VAL A 9 2.59 -3.38 -0.20
CA VAL A 9 1.22 -3.25 -0.69
C VAL A 9 0.47 -4.55 -0.48
N LYS A 10 -0.65 -4.47 0.22
CA LYS A 10 -1.52 -5.61 0.45
C LYS A 10 -2.91 -5.34 -0.11
N ILE A 11 -3.43 -6.31 -0.87
CA ILE A 11 -4.84 -6.30 -1.27
C ILE A 11 -5.67 -6.72 -0.05
N VAL A 12 -6.62 -5.89 0.34
CA VAL A 12 -7.55 -6.14 1.45
C VAL A 12 -8.82 -6.80 0.93
N SER A 13 -9.39 -6.24 -0.12
CA SER A 13 -10.64 -6.72 -0.72
C SER A 13 -10.67 -6.44 -2.22
N ILE A 14 -11.36 -7.33 -2.94
CA ILE A 14 -11.73 -7.15 -4.34
C ILE A 14 -13.22 -7.46 -4.44
N ASN A 15 -14.03 -6.43 -4.67
CA ASN A 15 -15.47 -6.55 -4.81
C ASN A 15 -15.88 -6.16 -6.23
N ARG A 16 -17.01 -6.66 -6.72
CA ARG A 16 -17.62 -6.11 -7.95
C ARG A 16 -18.22 -4.74 -7.60
N SER A 17 -18.02 -3.76 -8.47
CA SER A 17 -18.62 -2.45 -8.29
C SER A 17 -20.15 -2.53 -8.36
N GLU A 18 -20.84 -1.68 -7.60
CA GLU A 18 -22.32 -1.68 -7.55
C GLU A 18 -22.97 -1.41 -8.92
N ASP A 19 -22.30 -0.67 -9.79
CA ASP A 19 -22.75 -0.38 -11.15
C ASP A 19 -22.55 -1.54 -12.13
N GLY A 20 -21.90 -2.62 -11.69
CA GLY A 20 -21.60 -3.82 -12.47
C GLY A 20 -20.57 -3.62 -13.58
N LYS A 21 -19.89 -2.46 -13.65
CA LYS A 21 -18.95 -2.13 -14.72
C LYS A 21 -17.49 -2.44 -14.38
N GLY A 22 -17.20 -2.85 -13.16
CA GLY A 22 -15.82 -3.11 -12.75
C GLY A 22 -15.69 -3.73 -11.36
N HIS A 23 -14.58 -3.39 -10.72
CA HIS A 23 -14.20 -3.88 -9.41
C HIS A 23 -13.75 -2.74 -8.52
N ASP A 24 -14.20 -2.77 -7.27
CA ASP A 24 -13.68 -1.93 -6.20
C ASP A 24 -12.58 -2.72 -5.49
N ILE A 25 -11.38 -2.15 -5.44
CA ILE A 25 -10.19 -2.79 -4.89
C ILE A 25 -9.65 -1.94 -3.77
N ASP A 26 -9.64 -2.51 -2.57
CA ASP A 26 -9.04 -1.87 -1.40
C ASP A 26 -7.62 -2.39 -1.22
N VAL A 27 -6.67 -1.45 -1.08
CA VAL A 27 -5.25 -1.75 -0.87
C VAL A 27 -4.71 -0.97 0.32
N THR A 28 -3.86 -1.62 1.11
CA THR A 28 -3.11 -0.97 2.19
C THR A 28 -1.65 -0.81 1.80
N PHE A 29 -1.08 0.35 2.16
CA PHE A 29 0.32 0.68 1.94
C PHE A 29 1.08 0.79 3.26
N SER A 30 2.23 0.11 3.35
CA SER A 30 3.14 0.19 4.49
C SER A 30 4.25 1.20 4.22
N ALA A 31 4.17 2.36 4.87
CA ALA A 31 5.08 3.49 4.68
C ALA A 31 6.12 3.59 5.81
N LEU A 32 6.89 2.52 6.04
CA LEU A 32 7.77 2.38 7.21
C LEU A 32 9.03 3.25 7.17
N LYS A 33 9.62 3.47 5.97
CA LYS A 33 10.84 4.26 5.80
C LYS A 33 10.66 5.30 4.71
N GLU A 34 11.27 6.46 4.89
CA GLU A 34 11.33 7.51 3.86
C GLU A 34 11.92 6.95 2.58
N LYS A 35 11.15 7.01 1.49
CA LYS A 35 11.54 6.52 0.17
C LYS A 35 10.56 6.97 -0.91
N ILE A 36 10.99 6.84 -2.15
CA ILE A 36 10.06 6.73 -3.29
C ILE A 36 9.70 5.26 -3.43
N MET A 37 8.41 4.98 -3.44
CA MET A 37 7.85 3.65 -3.55
C MET A 37 7.14 3.51 -4.90
N GLN A 38 7.49 2.45 -5.62
CA GLN A 38 6.82 2.03 -6.84
C GLN A 38 6.51 0.55 -6.70
N GLU A 39 5.23 0.22 -6.73
CA GLU A 39 4.74 -1.14 -6.52
C GLU A 39 3.76 -1.45 -7.66
N SER A 40 3.68 -2.72 -8.06
CA SER A 40 2.81 -3.14 -9.16
C SER A 40 1.90 -4.27 -8.73
N ILE A 41 0.62 -4.18 -9.11
CA ILE A 41 -0.36 -5.25 -8.93
C ILE A 41 -0.79 -5.70 -10.31
N THR A 42 -0.63 -7.00 -10.57
CA THR A 42 -1.11 -7.62 -11.80
C THR A 42 -2.41 -8.36 -11.53
N ILE A 43 -3.48 -7.95 -12.20
CA ILE A 43 -4.78 -8.59 -12.14
C ILE A 43 -4.98 -9.36 -13.43
N ILE A 44 -5.18 -10.67 -13.31
CA ILE A 44 -5.34 -11.57 -14.45
C ILE A 44 -6.78 -12.08 -14.43
N SER A 45 -7.46 -12.04 -15.57
CA SER A 45 -8.78 -12.63 -15.70
C SER A 45 -8.71 -14.16 -15.51
N ASN A 46 -9.63 -14.69 -14.71
CA ASN A 46 -9.76 -16.13 -14.49
C ASN A 46 -10.35 -16.87 -15.70
N ILE A 47 -11.00 -16.16 -16.64
CA ILE A 47 -11.62 -16.74 -17.84
C ILE A 47 -10.68 -16.66 -19.04
N ASP A 48 -9.85 -15.62 -19.10
CA ASP A 48 -8.98 -15.34 -20.25
C ASP A 48 -7.65 -14.74 -19.77
N PRO A 49 -6.61 -15.56 -19.58
CA PRO A 49 -5.31 -15.11 -19.07
C PRO A 49 -4.63 -14.03 -19.94
N SER A 50 -5.04 -13.87 -21.20
CA SER A 50 -4.54 -12.78 -22.05
C SER A 50 -5.06 -11.40 -21.61
N ARG A 51 -6.17 -11.36 -20.87
CA ARG A 51 -6.71 -10.13 -20.27
C ARG A 51 -6.04 -9.90 -18.93
N THR A 52 -4.99 -9.09 -18.99
CA THR A 52 -4.22 -8.67 -17.83
C THR A 52 -4.31 -7.16 -17.66
N LEU A 53 -4.53 -6.72 -16.43
CA LEU A 53 -4.45 -5.31 -16.02
C LEU A 53 -3.27 -5.16 -15.06
N VAL A 54 -2.38 -4.20 -15.35
CA VAL A 54 -1.27 -3.85 -14.45
C VAL A 54 -1.59 -2.50 -13.82
N LEU A 55 -1.65 -2.48 -12.49
CA LEU A 55 -1.82 -1.28 -11.68
C LEU A 55 -0.46 -0.87 -11.12
N GLU A 56 0.04 0.28 -11.54
CA GLU A 56 1.26 0.86 -10.99
C GLU A 56 0.94 1.90 -9.92
N LEU A 57 1.54 1.72 -8.75
CA LEU A 57 1.29 2.52 -7.56
C LEU A 57 2.57 3.29 -7.21
N HIS A 58 2.53 4.59 -7.42
CA HIS A 58 3.62 5.49 -7.08
C HIS A 58 3.28 6.29 -5.82
N ALA A 59 4.13 6.20 -4.82
CA ALA A 59 4.00 6.95 -3.58
C ALA A 59 5.35 7.51 -3.14
N ARG A 60 5.32 8.67 -2.48
CA ARG A 60 6.48 9.21 -1.77
C ARG A 60 6.19 9.12 -0.28
N VAL A 61 6.97 8.31 0.43
CA VAL A 61 6.93 8.24 1.89
C VAL A 61 7.78 9.37 2.42
N LEU A 62 7.19 10.21 3.28
CA LEU A 62 7.87 11.34 3.92
C LEU A 62 8.36 10.92 5.31
N GLY A 63 9.57 11.33 5.68
CA GLY A 63 10.09 11.18 7.03
C GLY A 63 9.47 12.16 8.03
N LYS A 64 9.77 11.95 9.32
CA LYS A 64 9.35 12.84 10.42
C LYS A 64 9.82 14.27 10.14
N GLY A 65 8.90 15.24 10.25
CA GLY A 65 9.21 16.67 10.08
C GLY A 65 9.23 17.17 8.63
N GLN A 66 8.99 16.31 7.62
CA GLN A 66 8.95 16.70 6.20
C GLN A 66 7.59 17.28 5.75
N GLY A 67 6.71 17.63 6.70
CA GLY A 67 5.39 18.22 6.44
C GLY A 67 4.22 17.23 6.50
N THR A 68 3.02 17.70 6.12
CA THR A 68 1.80 16.89 6.12
C THR A 68 1.71 16.07 4.82
N PRO A 69 1.55 14.74 4.87
CA PRO A 69 1.37 13.92 3.67
C PRO A 69 0.18 14.41 2.84
N SER A 70 0.41 14.64 1.54
CA SER A 70 -0.66 14.97 0.60
C SER A 70 -1.34 13.69 0.12
N LEU A 71 -2.45 13.32 0.77
CA LEU A 71 -3.25 12.16 0.36
C LEU A 71 -4.17 12.54 -0.81
N LYS A 72 -4.19 11.70 -1.85
CA LYS A 72 -5.16 11.84 -2.95
C LYS A 72 -6.55 11.47 -2.46
N LYS A 73 -7.59 11.93 -3.17
CA LYS A 73 -8.98 11.54 -2.90
C LYS A 73 -9.11 10.01 -2.88
N GLY A 74 -9.76 9.49 -1.84
CA GLY A 74 -9.94 8.04 -1.62
C GLY A 74 -8.77 7.36 -0.90
N ILE A 75 -7.68 8.08 -0.60
CA ILE A 75 -6.60 7.57 0.23
C ILE A 75 -6.82 8.06 1.65
N HIS A 76 -6.84 7.13 2.60
CA HIS A 76 -7.05 7.40 4.00
C HIS A 76 -5.89 6.91 4.83
N PHE A 77 -5.57 7.69 5.87
CA PHE A 77 -4.59 7.29 6.86
C PHE A 77 -5.19 6.18 7.73
N VAL A 78 -4.55 5.01 7.75
CA VAL A 78 -5.06 3.84 8.50
C VAL A 78 -4.51 3.81 9.92
N ARG A 79 -3.18 3.83 10.08
CA ARG A 79 -2.49 3.72 11.38
C ARG A 79 -1.04 4.18 11.29
N ILE A 80 -0.49 4.69 12.40
CA ILE A 80 0.96 4.85 12.61
C ILE A 80 1.44 3.63 13.38
N GLU A 81 2.42 2.91 12.83
CA GLU A 81 3.24 2.00 13.61
C GLU A 81 4.41 2.83 14.15
N TRP A 82 4.31 3.19 15.43
CA TRP A 82 5.46 3.72 16.15
C TRP A 82 6.32 2.51 16.47
N ASP A 83 7.57 2.50 15.99
CA ASP A 83 8.59 1.73 16.69
C ASP A 83 8.58 2.31 18.11
N GLU A 84 8.16 1.50 19.08
CA GLU A 84 8.48 1.80 20.47
C GLU A 84 10.01 1.91 20.49
N GLU A 85 10.52 3.14 20.56
CA GLU A 85 11.83 3.36 21.15
C GLU A 85 11.68 2.82 22.57
N THR A 86 12.01 1.54 22.76
CA THR A 86 12.48 1.04 24.05
C THR A 86 13.67 1.92 24.38
N ASP A 87 13.36 2.99 25.11
CA ASP A 87 14.30 3.77 25.88
C ASP A 87 14.85 2.83 26.96
N ASP A 88 15.68 1.86 26.55
CA ASP A 88 16.62 1.18 27.43
C ASP A 88 17.72 2.20 27.78
N SER A 89 17.29 3.28 28.45
CA SER A 89 18.15 4.19 29.19
C SER A 89 18.58 3.48 30.48
N ASP A 90 19.36 2.41 30.34
CA ASP A 90 20.17 1.86 31.42
C ASP A 90 21.39 2.78 31.62
N TRP A 91 21.12 4.00 32.11
CA TRP A 91 22.12 4.79 32.80
C TRP A 91 22.22 4.26 34.23
N GLN A 92 23.10 3.29 34.47
CA GLN A 92 23.66 2.98 35.79
C GLN A 92 25.18 2.85 35.73
#